data_AF-A0A0G4PK79-F1
#
_entry.id   AF-A0A0G4PK79-F1
#
_cell.length_a   1.000
_cell.length_b   1.000
_cell.length_c   1.000
_cell.angle_alpha   90.00
_cell.angle_beta   90.00
_cell.angle_gamma   90.00
#
_symmetry.space_group_name_H-M   'P 1'
#
loop_
_entity.id
_entity.type
_entity.pdbx_description
1 polymer ?
#
loop_
_entity_poly.entity_id
_entity_poly.type
_entity_poly.pdbx_seq_one_letter_code
_entity_poly.pdbx_strand_id
1 'polypeptide(L)'
;MKEAMDQQLLPFVKYSDKDRTPDTPHLTLTIEGDSSVDVLDDELIYDVLFTIMRAADDPHTRPCIIHWNPVEDGCGQSGMKLLLHGEECLQLKELDPEKLPTKLLIPREVPTSDPYFKELVPGSSVSWKAPLPAVHFDDSGLGVTYSILWPGGQIPIWDWGTLVEHSGRTLVPKSTPVVLPGPSYLTFETRNHKSDPEESDPEYFDYPPPPSPRSISPSARVNGAPIFSVTIAGPTTLSMKDQIPSLPRYPLTVTVSYHIQAGSPCLPHSGMLTFHSYIFKQPDNHYEGFRIYRRGNDGWTPYEWRTHQLGFRITEPHALNVGRNEENHFWTLKPGESWSFTRQVDEFPKDAAPGDKFRYLFKGATLDWWNWGNFETHKDTVVWVPGWLQGKVQDPKGNGGRPVVVVPASNAVEFTLVD
;
A
#
# COMPACT_ATOMS: atom_id res chain seq x y z
N MET A 1 -19.32 21.43 -12.86
CA MET A 1 -19.53 20.33 -11.90
C MET A 1 -18.80 20.60 -10.58
N LYS A 2 -17.45 20.54 -10.52
CA LYS A 2 -16.71 20.73 -9.25
C LYS A 2 -17.17 21.95 -8.42
N GLU A 3 -17.21 23.14 -9.00
CA GLU A 3 -17.67 24.38 -8.31
C GLU A 3 -19.09 24.29 -7.70
N ALA A 4 -19.97 23.47 -8.28
CA ALA A 4 -21.34 23.25 -7.78
C ALA A 4 -21.41 22.14 -6.71
N MET A 5 -20.41 21.26 -6.66
CA MET A 5 -20.18 20.35 -5.54
C MET A 5 -19.56 21.12 -4.37
N ASP A 6 -18.53 21.93 -4.64
CA ASP A 6 -17.84 22.75 -3.63
C ASP A 6 -18.84 23.62 -2.84
N GLN A 7 -19.82 24.25 -3.51
CA GLN A 7 -20.87 25.03 -2.84
C GLN A 7 -21.82 24.18 -1.97
N GLN A 8 -22.12 22.93 -2.35
CA GLN A 8 -22.91 22.00 -1.53
C GLN A 8 -22.15 21.46 -0.32
N LEU A 9 -20.81 21.50 -0.35
CA LEU A 9 -19.96 21.08 0.76
C LEU A 9 -19.79 22.17 1.84
N LEU A 10 -19.93 23.45 1.48
CA LEU A 10 -19.77 24.59 2.40
C LEU A 10 -20.56 24.49 3.73
N PRO A 11 -21.84 24.04 3.77
CA PRO A 11 -22.59 23.91 5.03
C PRO A 11 -21.99 22.90 6.02
N PHE A 12 -21.14 21.99 5.55
CA PHE A 12 -20.51 20.96 6.36
C PHE A 12 -19.08 21.31 6.80
N VAL A 13 -18.50 22.39 6.26
CA VAL A 13 -17.16 22.89 6.61
C VAL A 13 -17.16 23.48 8.03
N LYS A 14 -16.15 23.14 8.80
CA LYS A 14 -15.90 23.54 10.19
C LYS A 14 -14.70 24.49 10.33
N TYR A 15 -13.67 24.32 9.49
CA TYR A 15 -12.52 25.24 9.42
C TYR A 15 -12.05 25.41 7.97
N SER A 16 -11.72 26.65 7.61
CA SER A 16 -11.28 27.09 6.29
C SER A 16 -9.94 27.84 6.38
N ASP A 17 -9.36 28.28 5.25
CA ASP A 17 -8.15 29.12 5.25
C ASP A 17 -8.31 30.44 6.05
N LYS A 18 -9.55 30.91 6.23
CA LYS A 18 -9.86 32.14 7.00
C LYS A 18 -9.70 31.94 8.51
N ASP A 19 -9.74 30.69 8.97
CA ASP A 19 -9.68 30.33 10.39
C ASP A 19 -8.23 30.11 10.85
N ARG A 20 -7.25 30.22 9.94
CA ARG A 20 -5.81 30.06 10.24
C ARG A 20 -5.36 31.00 11.36
N THR A 21 -4.74 30.41 12.36
CA THR A 21 -4.12 31.06 13.50
C THR A 21 -2.78 31.70 13.08
N PRO A 22 -2.54 33.00 13.39
CA PRO A 22 -1.23 33.62 13.18
C PRO A 22 -0.10 32.87 13.88
N ASP A 23 1.12 32.99 13.33
CA ASP A 23 2.34 32.32 13.80
C ASP A 23 2.29 30.77 13.80
N THR A 24 1.40 30.18 13.00
CA THR A 24 1.30 28.73 12.74
C THR A 24 1.57 28.39 11.26
N PRO A 25 2.08 27.18 10.94
CA PRO A 25 2.38 26.81 9.56
C PRO A 25 1.13 26.73 8.67
N HIS A 26 1.25 27.20 7.44
CA HIS A 26 0.17 27.20 6.45
C HIS A 26 0.01 25.80 5.85
N LEU A 27 -0.84 24.99 6.46
CA LEU A 27 -1.14 23.63 6.00
C LEU A 27 -2.43 23.55 5.16
N THR A 28 -2.49 22.50 4.35
CA THR A 28 -3.64 22.07 3.53
C THR A 28 -3.71 20.54 3.54
N LEU A 29 -4.90 19.95 3.36
CA LEU A 29 -5.09 18.49 3.24
C LEU A 29 -5.72 18.14 1.89
N THR A 30 -5.16 17.16 1.19
CA THR A 30 -5.82 16.40 0.12
C THR A 30 -6.23 15.03 0.67
N ILE A 31 -7.43 14.55 0.32
CA ILE A 31 -7.85 13.17 0.56
C ILE A 31 -8.16 12.45 -0.77
N GLU A 32 -7.67 11.22 -0.89
CA GLU A 32 -7.71 10.38 -2.09
C GLU A 32 -8.08 8.94 -1.70
N GLY A 33 -8.69 8.19 -2.61
CA GLY A 33 -9.21 6.83 -2.37
C GLY A 33 -9.95 6.32 -3.61
N ASP A 34 -10.32 5.03 -3.63
CA ASP A 34 -10.94 4.39 -4.79
C ASP A 34 -12.32 4.99 -5.12
N SER A 35 -12.62 5.14 -6.42
CA SER A 35 -13.91 5.65 -6.89
C SER A 35 -15.08 4.67 -6.72
N SER A 36 -14.82 3.45 -6.22
CA SER A 36 -15.83 2.42 -5.98
C SER A 36 -15.43 1.48 -4.85
N VAL A 37 -16.41 0.86 -4.19
CA VAL A 37 -16.20 -0.08 -3.08
C VAL A 37 -17.20 -1.25 -3.14
N ASP A 38 -16.74 -2.49 -2.94
CA ASP A 38 -17.64 -3.65 -2.86
C ASP A 38 -18.14 -3.84 -1.42
N VAL A 39 -19.36 -3.38 -1.15
CA VAL A 39 -19.96 -3.48 0.20
C VAL A 39 -20.44 -4.88 0.57
N LEU A 40 -20.23 -5.88 -0.31
CA LEU A 40 -20.53 -7.29 -0.05
C LEU A 40 -19.25 -8.14 0.04
N ASP A 41 -18.07 -7.55 0.17
CA ASP A 41 -16.85 -8.28 0.55
C ASP A 41 -16.89 -8.72 2.03
N ASP A 42 -16.45 -9.96 2.29
CA ASP A 42 -16.33 -10.51 3.65
C ASP A 42 -15.13 -9.91 4.41
N GLU A 43 -14.23 -9.21 3.70
CA GLU A 43 -13.07 -8.49 4.23
C GLU A 43 -13.01 -7.04 3.72
N LEU A 44 -14.15 -6.35 3.72
CA LEU A 44 -14.28 -4.96 3.30
C LEU A 44 -13.27 -4.02 4.02
N ILE A 45 -12.21 -3.67 3.30
CA ILE A 45 -11.25 -2.63 3.64
C ILE A 45 -11.31 -1.59 2.53
N TYR A 46 -11.73 -0.38 2.90
CA TYR A 46 -11.59 0.81 2.06
C TYR A 46 -10.62 1.76 2.73
N ASP A 47 -9.58 2.15 2.01
CA ASP A 47 -8.48 2.93 2.53
C ASP A 47 -8.51 4.37 1.97
N VAL A 48 -8.29 5.34 2.84
CA VAL A 48 -8.10 6.75 2.46
C VAL A 48 -6.62 7.11 2.57
N LEU A 49 -6.09 7.70 1.50
CA LEU A 49 -4.82 8.38 1.46
C LEU A 49 -5.02 9.85 1.86
N PHE A 50 -4.29 10.27 2.88
CA PHE A 50 -4.29 11.63 3.41
C PHE A 50 -2.94 12.28 3.11
N THR A 51 -2.93 13.39 2.40
CA THR A 51 -1.70 14.14 2.08
C THR A 51 -1.78 15.54 2.68
N ILE A 52 -0.98 15.80 3.73
CA ILE A 52 -0.83 17.13 4.30
C ILE A 52 0.34 17.83 3.59
N MET A 53 0.03 18.93 2.92
CA MET A 53 1.02 19.79 2.27
C MET A 53 1.16 21.09 3.06
N ARG A 54 2.40 21.57 3.19
CA ARG A 54 2.74 22.89 3.70
C ARG A 54 2.98 23.86 2.54
N ALA A 55 2.37 25.04 2.60
CA ALA A 55 2.45 26.04 1.55
C ALA A 55 3.91 26.45 1.23
N ALA A 56 4.18 26.74 -0.04
CA ALA A 56 5.51 27.19 -0.49
C ALA A 56 5.76 28.68 -0.16
N ASP A 57 4.69 29.46 0.00
CA ASP A 57 4.64 30.86 0.41
C ASP A 57 4.28 31.04 1.91
N ASP A 58 4.48 29.99 2.72
CA ASP A 58 4.36 30.05 4.18
C ASP A 58 5.27 31.16 4.75
N PRO A 59 4.73 32.10 5.57
CA PRO A 59 5.50 33.23 6.09
C PRO A 59 6.74 32.85 6.93
N HIS A 60 6.83 31.61 7.42
CA HIS A 60 7.93 31.14 8.25
C HIS A 60 8.82 30.15 7.50
N THR A 61 10.06 30.53 7.20
CA THR A 61 10.99 29.65 6.45
C THR A 61 11.52 28.45 7.26
N ARG A 62 11.37 28.46 8.58
CA ARG A 62 11.83 27.37 9.48
C ARG A 62 10.96 26.10 9.28
N PRO A 63 11.52 24.88 9.37
CA PRO A 63 10.72 23.64 9.39
C PRO A 63 9.71 23.63 10.54
N CYS A 64 8.66 22.83 10.42
CA CYS A 64 7.76 22.51 11.53
C CYS A 64 7.56 21.00 11.65
N ILE A 65 7.31 20.55 12.87
CA ILE A 65 6.88 19.19 13.17
C ILE A 65 5.41 19.16 13.55
N ILE A 66 4.67 18.18 13.06
CA ILE A 66 3.29 17.89 13.42
C ILE A 66 3.17 16.44 13.89
N HIS A 67 2.27 16.18 14.84
CA HIS A 67 1.74 14.84 15.07
C HIS A 67 0.31 14.78 14.52
N TRP A 68 0.07 13.86 13.58
CA TRP A 68 -1.26 13.63 13.02
C TRP A 68 -1.44 12.14 12.72
N ASN A 69 -2.39 11.49 13.41
CA ASN A 69 -2.72 10.09 13.24
C ASN A 69 -3.96 9.97 12.35
N PRO A 70 -3.89 9.41 11.13
CA PRO A 70 -5.04 9.32 10.23
C PRO A 70 -6.23 8.57 10.83
N VAL A 71 -6.02 7.62 11.75
CA VAL A 71 -7.10 6.85 12.38
C VAL A 71 -7.84 7.67 13.44
N GLU A 72 -7.11 8.43 14.28
CA GLU A 72 -7.69 9.28 15.34
C GLU A 72 -8.17 10.64 14.82
N ASP A 73 -7.35 11.31 14.01
CA ASP A 73 -7.55 12.67 13.54
C ASP A 73 -8.34 12.74 12.22
N GLY A 74 -8.19 11.74 11.34
CA GLY A 74 -8.83 11.67 10.02
C GLY A 74 -10.12 10.86 10.02
N CYS A 75 -10.06 9.59 10.43
CA CYS A 75 -11.19 8.64 10.43
C CYS A 75 -11.95 8.57 11.77
N GLY A 76 -11.54 9.35 12.78
CA GLY A 76 -12.14 9.36 14.12
C GLY A 76 -13.35 10.27 14.26
N GLN A 77 -13.98 10.26 15.44
CA GLN A 77 -15.21 11.00 15.79
C GLN A 77 -15.23 12.49 15.41
N SER A 78 -14.06 13.12 15.31
CA SER A 78 -13.91 14.56 15.04
C SER A 78 -13.36 14.89 13.64
N GLY A 79 -13.15 13.87 12.79
CA GLY A 79 -12.47 13.97 11.52
C GLY A 79 -13.41 14.14 10.33
N MET A 80 -13.32 13.22 9.37
CA MET A 80 -14.13 13.21 8.15
C MET A 80 -15.61 12.94 8.42
N LYS A 81 -16.45 13.35 7.46
CA LYS A 81 -17.89 13.11 7.41
C LYS A 81 -18.23 12.30 6.17
N LEU A 82 -19.20 11.40 6.28
CA LEU A 82 -19.75 10.66 5.15
C LEU A 82 -21.03 11.33 4.65
N LEU A 83 -21.07 11.68 3.37
CA LEU A 83 -22.20 12.32 2.71
C LEU A 83 -22.81 11.37 1.68
N LEU A 84 -24.13 11.18 1.74
CA LEU A 84 -24.94 10.47 0.75
C LEU A 84 -25.35 11.45 -0.36
N HIS A 85 -25.29 11.02 -1.62
CA HIS A 85 -25.84 11.77 -2.75
C HIS A 85 -27.33 11.44 -2.88
N GLY A 86 -28.20 12.37 -2.47
CA GLY A 86 -29.64 12.32 -2.74
C GLY A 86 -29.99 12.92 -4.10
N GLU A 87 -31.25 12.80 -4.51
CA GLU A 87 -31.74 13.27 -5.83
C GLU A 87 -31.56 14.79 -6.04
N GLU A 88 -31.65 15.59 -4.97
CA GLU A 88 -31.56 17.06 -5.03
C GLU A 88 -30.38 17.65 -4.22
N CYS A 89 -29.79 16.92 -3.27
CA CYS A 89 -28.76 17.45 -2.38
C CYS A 89 -27.89 16.36 -1.70
N LEU A 90 -26.71 16.77 -1.22
CA LEU A 90 -25.89 15.99 -0.29
C LEU A 90 -26.55 15.91 1.09
N GLN A 91 -26.66 14.71 1.64
CA GLN A 91 -27.19 14.44 2.98
C GLN A 91 -26.08 13.89 3.88
N LEU A 92 -25.97 14.37 5.12
CA LEU A 92 -25.01 13.83 6.09
C LEU A 92 -25.51 12.46 6.59
N LYS A 93 -24.73 11.39 6.34
CA LYS A 93 -24.98 10.09 6.96
C LYS A 93 -24.43 10.16 8.39
N GLU A 94 -25.31 10.19 9.37
CA GLU A 94 -24.92 10.11 10.78
C GLU A 94 -24.32 8.72 11.05
N LEU A 95 -23.15 8.70 11.71
CA LEU A 95 -22.43 7.49 12.08
C LEU A 95 -22.43 7.37 13.60
N ASP A 96 -22.51 6.14 14.10
CA ASP A 96 -22.43 5.84 15.52
C ASP A 96 -21.05 6.26 16.07
N PRO A 97 -20.97 7.27 16.97
CA PRO A 97 -19.70 7.76 17.48
C PRO A 97 -19.01 6.74 18.40
N GLU A 98 -19.71 5.78 19.00
CA GLU A 98 -19.10 4.75 19.85
C GLU A 98 -18.34 3.70 19.02
N LYS A 99 -18.66 3.58 17.72
CA LYS A 99 -17.91 2.76 16.74
C LYS A 99 -16.72 3.50 16.10
N LEU A 100 -16.55 4.80 16.34
CA LEU A 100 -15.49 5.61 15.72
C LEU A 100 -14.31 5.85 16.69
N PRO A 101 -13.05 5.88 16.20
CA PRO A 101 -11.88 6.20 17.01
C PRO A 101 -11.99 7.55 17.74
N THR A 102 -11.71 7.54 19.04
CA THR A 102 -11.63 8.77 19.87
C THR A 102 -10.23 9.38 19.79
N LYS A 103 -10.15 10.67 19.41
CA LYS A 103 -8.89 11.43 19.34
C LYS A 103 -8.29 11.69 20.73
N LEU A 104 -7.09 11.18 20.99
CA LEU A 104 -6.41 11.30 22.29
C LEU A 104 -5.50 12.53 22.35
N LEU A 105 -6.02 13.58 23.00
CA LEU A 105 -5.31 14.85 23.29
C LEU A 105 -4.34 14.73 24.47
N ILE A 106 -3.41 13.77 24.40
CA ILE A 106 -2.36 13.52 25.40
C ILE A 106 -1.00 14.09 24.95
N PRO A 107 -0.07 14.39 25.87
CA PRO A 107 1.32 14.67 25.52
C PRO A 107 1.98 13.47 24.81
N ARG A 108 2.84 13.73 23.83
CA ARG A 108 3.54 12.68 23.04
C ARG A 108 5.04 13.03 22.89
N GLU A 109 5.90 12.01 22.91
CA GLU A 109 7.35 12.18 22.80
C GLU A 109 7.80 12.16 21.32
N VAL A 110 8.51 13.21 20.91
CA VAL A 110 9.06 13.37 19.56
C VAL A 110 10.28 12.45 19.42
N PRO A 111 10.42 11.71 18.31
CA PRO A 111 10.29 10.26 18.37
C PRO A 111 11.56 9.53 18.83
N THR A 112 11.34 8.27 19.20
CA THR A 112 12.22 7.17 18.73
C THR A 112 11.50 6.18 17.80
N SER A 113 10.17 6.05 17.82
CA SER A 113 9.45 5.16 16.88
C SER A 113 7.98 5.52 16.55
N ASP A 114 7.50 6.73 16.85
CA ASP A 114 6.12 7.16 16.52
C ASP A 114 6.01 7.55 15.03
N PRO A 115 5.18 6.87 14.20
CA PRO A 115 5.07 7.11 12.77
C PRO A 115 4.21 8.33 12.40
N TYR A 116 3.48 8.89 13.37
CA TYR A 116 2.53 10.00 13.18
C TYR A 116 3.19 11.37 13.35
N PHE A 117 4.41 11.42 13.92
CA PHE A 117 5.27 12.59 13.84
C PHE A 117 5.89 12.74 12.44
N LYS A 118 5.72 13.92 11.84
CA LYS A 118 6.31 14.29 10.54
C LYS A 118 6.91 15.69 10.59
N GLU A 119 7.95 15.90 9.78
CA GLU A 119 8.57 17.21 9.54
C GLU A 119 8.10 17.78 8.20
N LEU A 120 7.86 19.10 8.14
CA LEU A 120 7.42 19.83 6.96
C LEU A 120 8.21 21.13 6.79
N VAL A 121 8.93 21.24 5.69
CA VAL A 121 9.50 22.49 5.16
C VAL A 121 8.49 23.18 4.23
N PRO A 122 8.60 24.50 3.96
CA PRO A 122 7.73 25.17 2.99
C PRO A 122 7.76 24.47 1.63
N GLY A 123 6.58 24.21 1.04
CA GLY A 123 6.42 23.52 -0.24
C GLY A 123 6.60 22.00 -0.21
N SER A 124 6.78 21.39 0.97
CA SER A 124 6.80 19.92 1.12
C SER A 124 5.44 19.36 1.54
N SER A 125 5.26 18.06 1.32
CA SER A 125 4.10 17.28 1.76
C SER A 125 4.51 16.00 2.45
N VAL A 126 3.61 15.48 3.28
CA VAL A 126 3.72 14.17 3.94
C VAL A 126 2.37 13.48 3.89
N SER A 127 2.39 12.16 3.71
CA SER A 127 1.17 11.37 3.53
C SER A 127 1.09 10.20 4.49
N TRP A 128 -0.15 9.80 4.80
CA TRP A 128 -0.48 8.57 5.51
C TRP A 128 -1.66 7.88 4.84
N LYS A 129 -1.67 6.56 4.91
CA LYS A 129 -2.78 5.70 4.48
C LYS A 129 -3.49 5.15 5.72
N ALA A 130 -4.82 5.13 5.74
CA ALA A 130 -5.57 4.43 6.79
C ALA A 130 -6.91 3.87 6.30
N PRO A 131 -7.35 2.72 6.84
CA PRO A 131 -8.67 2.17 6.56
C PRO A 131 -9.76 3.04 7.20
N LEU A 132 -10.92 3.12 6.55
CA LEU A 132 -12.14 3.60 7.16
C LEU A 132 -12.68 2.56 8.15
N PRO A 133 -13.10 2.98 9.37
CA PRO A 133 -13.89 2.15 10.26
C PRO A 133 -15.15 1.62 9.56
N ALA A 134 -15.43 0.32 9.68
CA ALA A 134 -16.50 -0.38 8.97
C ALA A 134 -17.90 0.26 9.12
N VAL A 135 -18.15 1.00 10.20
CA VAL A 135 -19.38 1.79 10.43
C VAL A 135 -19.72 2.77 9.29
N HIS A 136 -18.74 3.21 8.49
CA HIS A 136 -19.00 3.99 7.28
C HIS A 136 -19.88 3.22 6.27
N PHE A 137 -19.74 1.89 6.24
CA PHE A 137 -20.40 0.97 5.32
C PHE A 137 -21.63 0.26 5.91
N ASP A 138 -21.83 0.28 7.23
CA ASP A 138 -23.07 -0.15 7.89
C ASP A 138 -24.29 0.45 7.17
N ASP A 139 -25.28 -0.38 6.82
CA ASP A 139 -26.52 -0.01 6.12
C ASP A 139 -26.34 0.75 4.77
N SER A 140 -25.19 0.63 4.11
CA SER A 140 -24.98 1.22 2.78
C SER A 140 -25.64 0.37 1.68
N GLY A 141 -26.51 1.01 0.88
CA GLY A 141 -27.16 0.37 -0.27
C GLY A 141 -26.20 0.10 -1.44
N LEU A 142 -26.62 -0.72 -2.40
CA LEU A 142 -25.90 -0.98 -3.66
C LEU A 142 -26.23 0.07 -4.73
N GLY A 143 -25.25 0.44 -5.56
CA GLY A 143 -25.41 1.45 -6.61
C GLY A 143 -25.55 2.88 -6.07
N VAL A 144 -25.02 3.15 -4.87
CA VAL A 144 -25.21 4.41 -4.15
C VAL A 144 -23.91 5.21 -4.16
N THR A 145 -23.99 6.46 -4.60
CA THR A 145 -22.85 7.38 -4.56
C THR A 145 -22.76 8.07 -3.20
N TYR A 146 -21.56 8.04 -2.63
CA TYR A 146 -21.19 8.73 -1.40
C TYR A 146 -20.00 9.68 -1.66
N SER A 147 -19.84 10.68 -0.80
CA SER A 147 -18.59 11.44 -0.70
C SER A 147 -18.07 11.45 0.73
N ILE A 148 -16.77 11.27 0.87
CA ILE A 148 -16.07 11.52 2.13
C ILE A 148 -15.60 12.96 2.10
N LEU A 149 -15.93 13.72 3.14
CA LEU A 149 -15.54 15.12 3.29
C LEU A 149 -14.66 15.29 4.52
N TRP A 150 -13.45 15.81 4.35
CA TRP A 150 -12.74 16.51 5.41
C TRP A 150 -13.37 17.90 5.62
N PRO A 151 -14.02 18.16 6.77
CA PRO A 151 -14.67 19.44 7.03
C PRO A 151 -13.68 20.55 7.45
N GLY A 152 -12.38 20.26 7.50
CA GLY A 152 -11.43 21.09 8.23
C GLY A 152 -11.31 20.67 9.70
N GLY A 153 -10.11 20.77 10.25
CA GLY A 153 -9.80 20.36 11.62
C GLY A 153 -8.60 21.10 12.22
N GLN A 154 -8.13 20.62 13.37
CA GLN A 154 -7.05 21.25 14.13
C GLN A 154 -6.01 20.24 14.60
N ILE A 155 -4.73 20.62 14.46
CA ILE A 155 -3.54 19.88 14.91
C ILE A 155 -2.98 20.58 16.16
N PRO A 156 -3.22 20.07 17.38
CA PRO A 156 -2.77 20.71 18.61
C PRO A 156 -1.35 20.32 19.02
N ILE A 157 -0.85 19.16 18.59
CA ILE A 157 0.52 18.69 18.90
C ILE A 157 1.40 19.02 17.69
N TRP A 158 2.13 20.13 17.79
CA TRP A 158 3.00 20.64 16.74
C TRP A 158 4.09 21.55 17.33
N ASP A 159 5.24 21.67 16.68
CA ASP A 159 6.20 22.74 16.99
C ASP A 159 7.03 23.22 15.80
N TRP A 160 7.70 24.35 15.98
CA TRP A 160 8.62 24.93 15.02
C TRP A 160 10.05 24.39 15.24
N GLY A 161 10.63 23.81 14.20
CA GLY A 161 11.94 23.15 14.21
C GLY A 161 11.87 21.77 13.54
N THR A 162 12.94 20.99 13.71
CA THR A 162 13.10 19.65 13.15
C THR A 162 12.74 18.54 14.15
N LEU A 163 12.53 17.32 13.66
CA LEU A 163 12.41 16.11 14.49
C LEU A 163 13.70 15.83 15.25
N VAL A 164 14.86 16.16 14.68
CA VAL A 164 16.18 15.99 15.31
C VAL A 164 16.36 16.95 16.49
N GLU A 165 15.96 18.21 16.33
CA GLU A 165 15.99 19.20 17.43
C GLU A 165 15.09 18.80 18.60
N HIS A 166 14.01 18.07 18.33
CA HIS A 166 12.99 17.70 19.30
C HIS A 166 13.04 16.25 19.80
N SER A 167 13.92 15.39 19.26
CA SER A 167 14.00 13.97 19.67
C SER A 167 14.23 13.83 21.18
N GLY A 168 13.45 12.95 21.83
CA GLY A 168 13.43 12.78 23.28
C GLY A 168 12.73 13.89 24.06
N ARG A 169 12.02 14.82 23.40
CA ARG A 169 11.19 15.84 24.06
C ARG A 169 9.71 15.48 23.99
N THR A 170 9.01 15.60 25.10
CA THR A 170 7.54 15.52 25.13
C THR A 170 6.93 16.84 24.66
N LEU A 171 6.16 16.81 23.57
CA LEU A 171 5.27 17.92 23.21
C LEU A 171 3.91 17.74 23.88
N VAL A 172 3.34 18.86 24.32
CA VAL A 172 1.98 18.95 24.86
C VAL A 172 1.04 19.58 23.83
N PRO A 173 -0.28 19.28 23.85
CA PRO A 173 -1.27 20.02 23.08
C PRO A 173 -1.18 21.54 23.33
N LYS A 174 -0.91 22.32 22.27
CA LYS A 174 -0.82 23.78 22.32
C LYS A 174 -2.20 24.44 22.38
N SER A 175 -2.29 25.56 23.10
CA SER A 175 -3.46 26.45 23.12
C SER A 175 -3.75 27.09 21.75
N THR A 176 -2.72 27.27 20.92
CA THR A 176 -2.82 27.68 19.53
C THR A 176 -2.53 26.48 18.64
N PRO A 177 -3.53 25.68 18.23
CA PRO A 177 -3.35 24.61 17.26
C PRO A 177 -3.11 25.17 15.86
N VAL A 178 -2.51 24.37 14.98
CA VAL A 178 -2.53 24.63 13.54
C VAL A 178 -3.92 24.30 13.00
N VAL A 179 -4.46 25.13 12.11
CA VAL A 179 -5.67 24.78 11.35
C VAL A 179 -5.30 24.01 10.10
N LEU A 180 -5.92 22.85 9.91
CA LEU A 180 -5.84 22.03 8.71
C LEU A 180 -7.18 22.19 7.95
N PRO A 181 -7.29 23.13 7.01
CA PRO A 181 -8.58 23.58 6.47
C PRO A 181 -9.27 22.53 5.58
N GLY A 182 -10.56 22.74 5.36
CA GLY A 182 -11.37 22.11 4.32
C GLY A 182 -12.13 23.17 3.49
N PRO A 183 -12.97 22.75 2.52
CA PRO A 183 -13.30 21.35 2.22
C PRO A 183 -12.17 20.63 1.48
N SER A 184 -12.03 19.33 1.75
CA SER A 184 -11.27 18.41 0.91
C SER A 184 -12.07 17.12 0.83
N TYR A 185 -12.32 16.59 -0.36
CA TYR A 185 -13.30 15.52 -0.53
C TYR A 185 -12.95 14.55 -1.65
N LEU A 186 -13.42 13.31 -1.51
CA LEU A 186 -13.43 12.28 -2.56
C LEU A 186 -14.85 11.74 -2.71
N THR A 187 -15.15 11.13 -3.85
CA THR A 187 -16.47 10.55 -4.18
C THR A 187 -16.29 9.10 -4.61
N PHE A 188 -17.10 8.20 -4.07
CA PHE A 188 -17.07 6.77 -4.38
C PHE A 188 -18.48 6.19 -4.55
N GLU A 189 -18.60 5.13 -5.33
CA GLU A 189 -19.84 4.38 -5.56
C GLU A 189 -19.80 3.01 -4.87
N THR A 190 -20.86 2.63 -4.15
CA THR A 190 -21.01 1.26 -3.65
C THR A 190 -21.43 0.32 -4.79
N ARG A 191 -20.62 -0.71 -5.04
CA ARG A 191 -20.85 -1.71 -6.10
C ARG A 191 -21.01 -3.10 -5.50
N ASN A 192 -21.42 -4.05 -6.35
CA ASN A 192 -21.38 -5.48 -6.09
C ASN A 192 -20.66 -6.15 -7.27
N HIS A 193 -19.33 -6.29 -7.17
CA HIS A 193 -18.55 -6.90 -8.24
C HIS A 193 -18.77 -8.42 -8.33
N LYS A 194 -19.46 -9.02 -7.35
CA LYS A 194 -19.90 -10.42 -7.41
C LYS A 194 -21.10 -10.65 -8.35
N SER A 195 -21.73 -9.61 -8.91
CA SER A 195 -22.92 -9.72 -9.77
C SER A 195 -22.93 -8.93 -11.08
N ASP A 196 -21.95 -8.05 -11.33
CA ASP A 196 -21.93 -7.24 -12.56
C ASP A 196 -21.15 -7.97 -13.68
N PRO A 197 -21.81 -8.42 -14.77
CA PRO A 197 -21.14 -9.20 -15.80
C PRO A 197 -20.25 -8.37 -16.71
N GLU A 198 -20.59 -7.09 -16.94
CA GLU A 198 -19.95 -6.26 -17.98
C GLU A 198 -18.68 -5.54 -17.47
N GLU A 199 -18.57 -5.31 -16.16
CA GLU A 199 -17.36 -4.79 -15.51
C GLU A 199 -16.54 -5.85 -14.74
N SER A 200 -16.85 -7.13 -14.93
CA SER A 200 -16.09 -8.26 -14.38
C SER A 200 -14.60 -8.14 -14.68
N ASP A 201 -13.78 -8.14 -13.63
CA ASP A 201 -12.32 -8.16 -13.77
C ASP A 201 -11.90 -9.51 -14.39
N PRO A 202 -10.95 -9.58 -15.33
CA PRO A 202 -10.49 -10.86 -15.90
C PRO A 202 -9.87 -11.83 -14.88
N GLU A 203 -9.66 -11.41 -13.62
CA GLU A 203 -9.28 -12.29 -12.49
C GLU A 203 -10.47 -12.66 -11.56
N TYR A 204 -11.69 -12.16 -11.81
CA TYR A 204 -12.91 -12.63 -11.11
C TYR A 204 -13.36 -13.98 -11.68
N PHE A 205 -13.00 -15.06 -11.00
CA PHE A 205 -13.39 -16.40 -11.41
C PHE A 205 -14.78 -16.79 -10.87
N ASP A 206 -15.62 -17.31 -11.76
CA ASP A 206 -16.78 -18.13 -11.38
C ASP A 206 -16.35 -19.27 -10.44
N TYR A 207 -17.24 -19.66 -9.51
CA TYR A 207 -16.89 -20.66 -8.50
C TYR A 207 -16.94 -22.11 -9.05
N PRO A 208 -15.90 -22.93 -8.81
CA PRO A 208 -14.61 -22.61 -8.17
C PRO A 208 -13.59 -22.01 -9.16
N PRO A 209 -12.61 -21.23 -8.67
CA PRO A 209 -11.51 -20.74 -9.51
C PRO A 209 -10.76 -21.89 -10.21
N PRO A 210 -10.17 -21.64 -11.39
CA PRO A 210 -9.39 -22.63 -12.10
C PRO A 210 -8.18 -23.08 -11.25
N PRO A 211 -7.56 -24.23 -11.54
CA PRO A 211 -6.39 -24.67 -10.78
C PRO A 211 -5.20 -23.72 -10.98
N SER A 212 -4.59 -23.24 -9.88
CA SER A 212 -3.32 -22.49 -9.89
C SER A 212 -2.34 -22.98 -10.99
N PRO A 213 -1.82 -22.09 -11.85
CA PRO A 213 -0.87 -22.45 -12.89
C PRO A 213 0.36 -23.21 -12.37
N ARG A 214 0.89 -24.10 -13.21
CA ARG A 214 2.07 -24.90 -12.88
C ARG A 214 3.29 -24.01 -12.68
N SER A 215 4.09 -24.35 -11.67
CA SER A 215 5.36 -23.70 -11.36
C SER A 215 6.28 -23.61 -12.59
N ILE A 216 6.85 -22.42 -12.81
CA ILE A 216 7.64 -22.09 -13.99
C ILE A 216 8.98 -22.82 -13.95
N SER A 217 9.21 -23.67 -14.96
CA SER A 217 10.47 -24.40 -15.14
C SER A 217 11.63 -23.47 -15.50
N PRO A 218 12.87 -23.73 -15.04
CA PRO A 218 14.08 -23.08 -15.55
C PRO A 218 14.27 -23.18 -17.07
N SER A 219 13.61 -24.13 -17.75
CA SER A 219 13.60 -24.25 -19.22
C SER A 219 12.73 -23.20 -19.93
N ALA A 220 11.94 -22.40 -19.21
CA ALA A 220 11.16 -21.29 -19.78
C ALA A 220 11.97 -19.99 -19.94
N ARG A 221 13.25 -19.97 -19.54
CA ARG A 221 14.12 -18.80 -19.65
C ARG A 221 14.37 -18.42 -21.12
N VAL A 222 14.23 -17.13 -21.43
CA VAL A 222 14.50 -16.55 -22.75
C VAL A 222 16.02 -16.39 -22.95
N ASN A 223 16.52 -16.78 -24.12
CA ASN A 223 17.94 -16.64 -24.46
C ASN A 223 18.34 -15.15 -24.54
N GLY A 224 19.50 -14.78 -24.01
CA GLY A 224 19.96 -13.39 -23.91
C GLY A 224 19.32 -12.56 -22.78
N ALA A 225 18.39 -13.12 -22.00
CA ALA A 225 17.86 -12.49 -20.80
C ALA A 225 18.76 -12.78 -19.56
N PRO A 226 18.90 -11.85 -18.61
CA PRO A 226 19.49 -12.11 -17.30
C PRO A 226 18.91 -13.35 -16.60
N ILE A 227 19.78 -14.14 -15.95
CA ILE A 227 19.39 -15.38 -15.27
C ILE A 227 19.24 -15.14 -13.77
N PHE A 228 18.04 -15.33 -13.24
CA PHE A 228 17.76 -15.29 -11.81
C PHE A 228 17.37 -16.66 -11.26
N SER A 229 17.56 -16.84 -9.94
CA SER A 229 16.95 -17.91 -9.15
C SER A 229 16.45 -17.36 -7.81
N VAL A 230 15.33 -17.88 -7.32
CA VAL A 230 14.84 -17.62 -5.97
C VAL A 230 15.09 -18.86 -5.10
N THR A 231 15.61 -18.66 -3.90
CA THR A 231 15.58 -19.64 -2.81
C THR A 231 14.84 -19.06 -1.62
N ILE A 232 14.19 -19.93 -0.84
CA ILE A 232 13.41 -19.53 0.32
C ILE A 232 13.71 -20.42 1.53
N ALA A 233 13.68 -19.84 2.72
CA ALA A 233 13.86 -20.53 4.00
C ALA A 233 12.93 -19.95 5.07
N GLY A 234 12.42 -20.79 5.95
CA GLY A 234 11.53 -20.41 7.05
C GLY A 234 11.49 -21.52 8.11
N PRO A 235 10.85 -21.29 9.27
CA PRO A 235 10.76 -22.30 10.32
C PRO A 235 9.88 -23.47 9.90
N THR A 236 10.13 -24.67 10.44
CA THR A 236 9.31 -25.88 10.18
C THR A 236 8.03 -25.94 11.02
N THR A 237 7.82 -24.98 11.90
CA THR A 237 6.66 -24.86 12.80
C THR A 237 6.26 -23.39 12.96
N LEU A 238 4.96 -23.13 13.08
CA LEU A 238 4.41 -21.81 13.40
C LEU A 238 3.53 -21.92 14.66
N SER A 239 3.93 -21.25 15.74
CA SER A 239 3.16 -21.10 16.99
C SER A 239 1.92 -20.26 16.74
N MET A 240 0.79 -20.60 17.34
CA MET A 240 -0.45 -19.81 17.26
C MET A 240 -0.62 -18.91 18.51
N LYS A 241 -0.01 -19.27 19.65
CA LYS A 241 -0.07 -18.48 20.91
C LYS A 241 0.62 -17.12 20.85
N ASP A 242 1.73 -17.01 20.10
CA ASP A 242 2.56 -15.80 20.07
C ASP A 242 2.01 -14.72 19.11
N GLN A 243 0.75 -14.85 18.68
CA GLN A 243 0.19 -14.11 17.55
C GLN A 243 -1.04 -13.29 17.93
N ILE A 244 -1.34 -12.26 17.13
CA ILE A 244 -2.58 -11.50 17.26
C ILE A 244 -3.74 -12.47 16.93
N PRO A 245 -4.85 -12.53 17.71
CA PRO A 245 -5.87 -13.60 17.60
C PRO A 245 -6.70 -13.72 16.31
N SER A 246 -6.22 -13.22 15.17
CA SER A 246 -6.94 -13.17 13.89
C SER A 246 -6.10 -13.44 12.63
N LEU A 247 -4.77 -13.31 12.64
CA LEU A 247 -3.91 -13.62 11.48
C LEU A 247 -2.59 -14.30 11.88
N PRO A 248 -2.29 -15.52 11.39
CA PRO A 248 -0.97 -16.14 11.53
C PRO A 248 0.04 -15.45 10.59
N ARG A 249 1.22 -15.11 11.09
CA ARG A 249 2.32 -14.48 10.36
C ARG A 249 3.54 -15.40 10.31
N TYR A 250 3.79 -16.01 9.15
CA TYR A 250 4.91 -16.90 8.93
C TYR A 250 6.13 -16.15 8.36
N PRO A 251 7.24 -16.04 9.12
CA PRO A 251 8.43 -15.34 8.65
C PRO A 251 9.24 -16.20 7.67
N LEU A 252 9.36 -15.71 6.43
CA LEU A 252 10.09 -16.36 5.35
C LEU A 252 11.24 -15.48 4.86
N THR A 253 12.47 -15.98 4.95
CA THR A 253 13.62 -15.38 4.25
C THR A 253 13.55 -15.74 2.78
N VAL A 254 13.36 -14.75 1.92
CA VAL A 254 13.48 -14.85 0.47
C VAL A 254 14.89 -14.43 0.07
N THR A 255 15.51 -15.15 -0.87
CA THR A 255 16.82 -14.81 -1.45
C THR A 255 16.74 -14.88 -2.97
N VAL A 256 17.10 -13.77 -3.63
CA VAL A 256 17.09 -13.59 -5.08
C VAL A 256 18.54 -13.49 -5.56
N SER A 257 19.00 -14.48 -6.32
CA SER A 257 20.37 -14.56 -6.85
C SER A 257 20.42 -14.25 -8.34
N TYR A 258 21.41 -13.48 -8.78
CA TYR A 258 21.66 -13.18 -10.19
C TYR A 258 22.89 -13.93 -10.74
N HIS A 259 22.77 -14.53 -11.93
CA HIS A 259 23.75 -15.43 -12.54
C HIS A 259 24.07 -15.04 -13.99
N ILE A 260 25.29 -15.34 -14.45
CA ILE A 260 25.64 -15.32 -15.89
C ILE A 260 25.44 -16.72 -16.48
N GLN A 261 24.98 -16.79 -17.72
CA GLN A 261 25.05 -18.00 -18.53
C GLN A 261 26.51 -18.38 -18.81
N ALA A 262 26.92 -19.60 -18.46
CA ALA A 262 28.27 -20.10 -18.71
C ALA A 262 28.63 -20.01 -20.21
N GLY A 263 29.78 -19.40 -20.52
CA GLY A 263 30.24 -19.17 -21.89
C GLY A 263 29.71 -17.90 -22.58
N SER A 264 28.90 -17.08 -21.91
CA SER A 264 28.49 -15.78 -22.46
C SER A 264 29.67 -14.80 -22.56
N PRO A 265 29.83 -14.04 -23.67
CA PRO A 265 30.87 -13.02 -23.81
C PRO A 265 30.66 -11.84 -22.85
N CYS A 266 31.69 -10.98 -22.74
CA CYS A 266 31.77 -9.87 -21.79
C CYS A 266 30.47 -9.04 -21.69
N LEU A 267 29.79 -9.11 -20.54
CA LEU A 267 28.59 -8.33 -20.28
C LEU A 267 28.91 -6.82 -20.23
N PRO A 268 28.01 -5.95 -20.74
CA PRO A 268 28.16 -4.50 -20.60
C PRO A 268 28.09 -4.08 -19.11
N HIS A 269 28.61 -2.89 -18.80
CA HIS A 269 28.58 -2.31 -17.44
C HIS A 269 29.10 -3.25 -16.33
N SER A 270 30.18 -4.00 -16.62
CA SER A 270 30.77 -5.02 -15.74
C SER A 270 29.81 -6.15 -15.34
N GLY A 271 28.72 -6.34 -16.08
CA GLY A 271 27.65 -7.27 -15.75
C GLY A 271 26.73 -6.83 -14.60
N MET A 272 26.87 -5.60 -14.08
CA MET A 272 25.92 -5.08 -13.09
C MET A 272 24.53 -4.93 -13.70
N LEU A 273 23.52 -5.32 -12.94
CA LEU A 273 22.14 -5.39 -13.36
C LEU A 273 21.25 -4.72 -12.30
N THR A 274 20.50 -3.70 -12.69
CA THR A 274 19.46 -3.10 -11.85
C THR A 274 18.08 -3.63 -12.27
N PHE A 275 17.26 -4.07 -11.31
CA PHE A 275 15.93 -4.63 -11.56
C PHE A 275 14.89 -4.13 -10.56
N HIS A 276 13.61 -4.16 -10.95
CA HIS A 276 12.49 -3.82 -10.07
C HIS A 276 12.13 -5.01 -9.18
N SER A 277 12.00 -4.79 -7.87
CA SER A 277 11.81 -5.87 -6.88
C SER A 277 10.35 -6.28 -6.64
N TYR A 278 9.39 -5.62 -7.30
CA TYR A 278 7.95 -5.78 -7.06
C TYR A 278 7.48 -7.24 -7.07
N ILE A 279 7.87 -8.04 -8.07
CA ILE A 279 7.43 -9.45 -8.20
C ILE A 279 7.88 -10.37 -7.04
N PHE A 280 8.82 -9.92 -6.21
CA PHE A 280 9.27 -10.65 -5.01
C PHE A 280 8.59 -10.13 -3.73
N LYS A 281 8.01 -8.92 -3.78
CA LYS A 281 7.35 -8.24 -2.65
C LYS A 281 5.82 -8.28 -2.71
N GLN A 282 5.22 -8.36 -3.90
CA GLN A 282 3.76 -8.41 -4.12
C GLN A 282 3.10 -9.53 -3.29
N PRO A 283 1.85 -9.35 -2.80
CA PRO A 283 1.02 -10.42 -2.20
C PRO A 283 0.84 -11.66 -3.12
N ASP A 284 0.26 -12.74 -2.61
CA ASP A 284 0.20 -14.04 -3.32
C ASP A 284 -0.84 -14.03 -4.47
N ASN A 285 -0.42 -13.70 -5.69
CA ASN A 285 -1.29 -13.71 -6.88
C ASN A 285 -1.63 -15.15 -7.36
N HIS A 286 -2.77 -15.35 -8.02
CA HIS A 286 -3.16 -16.65 -8.57
C HIS A 286 -2.20 -17.14 -9.69
N TYR A 287 -1.85 -16.29 -10.65
CA TYR A 287 -1.11 -16.66 -11.87
C TYR A 287 0.39 -16.86 -11.68
N GLU A 288 1.06 -15.95 -10.95
CA GLU A 288 2.51 -15.98 -10.74
C GLU A 288 2.90 -15.65 -9.29
N GLY A 289 4.18 -15.44 -9.00
CA GLY A 289 4.65 -15.03 -7.68
C GLY A 289 4.65 -16.19 -6.67
N PHE A 290 4.25 -15.92 -5.43
CA PHE A 290 4.23 -16.91 -4.35
C PHE A 290 2.92 -17.71 -4.28
N ARG A 291 2.94 -18.84 -3.57
CA ARG A 291 1.74 -19.61 -3.26
C ARG A 291 1.88 -20.50 -2.03
N ILE A 292 0.87 -20.45 -1.17
CA ILE A 292 0.59 -21.40 -0.09
C ILE A 292 -0.29 -22.58 -0.55
N TYR A 293 0.05 -23.78 -0.07
CA TYR A 293 -0.65 -25.04 -0.29
C TYR A 293 -0.93 -25.72 1.05
N ARG A 294 -2.13 -26.27 1.26
CA ARG A 294 -2.49 -27.06 2.46
C ARG A 294 -2.29 -28.54 2.17
N ARG A 295 -1.94 -29.33 3.19
CA ARG A 295 -1.86 -30.79 3.09
C ARG A 295 -3.24 -31.41 3.31
N GLY A 296 -3.84 -31.90 2.23
CA GLY A 296 -4.99 -32.80 2.30
C GLY A 296 -4.59 -34.27 2.38
N ASN A 297 -5.60 -35.13 2.45
CA ASN A 297 -5.44 -36.60 2.36
C ASN A 297 -4.76 -36.99 1.04
N ASP A 298 -5.29 -36.48 -0.08
CA ASP A 298 -4.89 -36.83 -1.45
C ASP A 298 -3.59 -36.14 -1.92
N GLY A 299 -3.03 -35.22 -1.14
CA GLY A 299 -1.78 -34.54 -1.51
C GLY A 299 -1.67 -33.11 -0.99
N TRP A 300 -1.08 -32.25 -1.82
CA TRP A 300 -0.96 -30.81 -1.59
C TRP A 300 -1.94 -30.07 -2.49
N THR A 301 -2.95 -29.43 -1.91
CA THR A 301 -3.90 -28.58 -2.64
C THR A 301 -3.45 -27.13 -2.54
N PRO A 302 -3.47 -26.34 -3.63
CA PRO A 302 -3.27 -24.90 -3.51
C PRO A 302 -4.37 -24.32 -2.64
N TYR A 303 -4.03 -23.37 -1.77
CA TYR A 303 -5.05 -22.54 -1.16
C TYR A 303 -5.43 -21.47 -2.19
N GLU A 304 -6.53 -21.68 -2.90
CA GLU A 304 -7.13 -20.68 -3.77
C GLU A 304 -7.77 -19.59 -2.90
N TRP A 305 -6.96 -18.60 -2.50
CA TRP A 305 -7.46 -17.37 -1.91
C TRP A 305 -8.40 -16.67 -2.88
N ARG A 306 -9.48 -16.11 -2.35
CA ARG A 306 -10.39 -15.21 -3.08
C ARG A 306 -9.73 -13.83 -3.12
N THR A 307 -8.75 -13.62 -4.00
CA THR A 307 -8.18 -12.28 -4.20
C THR A 307 -9.26 -11.36 -4.76
N HIS A 308 -10.01 -10.73 -3.87
CA HIS A 308 -10.50 -9.37 -4.05
C HIS A 308 -9.31 -8.38 -4.03
N GLN A 309 -8.28 -8.67 -4.83
CA GLN A 309 -7.48 -7.62 -5.45
C GLN A 309 -8.36 -7.02 -6.56
N LEU A 310 -9.43 -6.33 -6.13
CA LEU A 310 -10.09 -5.30 -6.94
C LEU A 310 -9.02 -4.24 -7.17
N GLY A 311 -8.30 -4.40 -8.29
CA GLY A 311 -6.99 -3.83 -8.48
C GLY A 311 -7.03 -2.33 -8.76
N PHE A 312 -7.24 -1.51 -7.71
CA PHE A 312 -6.98 -0.07 -7.66
C PHE A 312 -7.29 0.63 -8.99
N ARG A 313 -8.58 0.59 -9.40
CA ARG A 313 -8.99 0.96 -10.75
C ARG A 313 -8.71 2.45 -11.01
N ILE A 314 -7.56 2.67 -11.67
CA ILE A 314 -7.01 3.97 -12.08
C ILE A 314 -6.46 4.81 -10.91
N THR A 315 -5.27 4.43 -10.45
CA THR A 315 -4.38 5.34 -9.69
C THR A 315 -3.51 6.15 -10.67
N GLU A 316 -3.26 7.43 -10.40
CA GLU A 316 -2.41 8.26 -11.27
C GLU A 316 -1.00 7.65 -11.41
N PRO A 317 -0.37 7.67 -12.60
CA PRO A 317 0.97 7.11 -12.77
C PRO A 317 2.01 7.82 -11.89
N HIS A 318 2.71 7.07 -11.04
CA HIS A 318 3.76 7.61 -10.18
C HIS A 318 5.14 7.39 -10.81
N ALA A 319 5.97 8.44 -10.79
CA ALA A 319 7.30 8.48 -11.38
C ALA A 319 8.38 7.99 -10.40
N LEU A 320 8.83 6.75 -10.55
CA LEU A 320 9.96 6.22 -9.78
C LEU A 320 11.30 6.52 -10.47
N ASN A 321 12.18 7.24 -9.79
CA ASN A 321 13.57 7.41 -10.23
C ASN A 321 14.43 6.21 -9.79
N VAL A 322 14.96 5.47 -10.77
CA VAL A 322 15.69 4.21 -10.54
C VAL A 322 17.02 4.44 -9.81
N GLY A 323 17.75 5.51 -10.13
CA GLY A 323 19.08 5.77 -9.56
C GLY A 323 19.07 6.46 -8.20
N ARG A 324 17.99 7.14 -7.82
CA ARG A 324 17.81 7.63 -6.44
C ARG A 324 17.25 6.55 -5.51
N ASN A 325 16.33 5.72 -6.03
CA ASN A 325 15.79 4.55 -5.33
C ASN A 325 15.23 4.86 -3.92
N GLU A 326 14.54 6.00 -3.79
CA GLU A 326 14.19 6.64 -2.50
C GLU A 326 13.37 5.71 -1.56
N GLU A 327 12.68 4.71 -2.11
CA GLU A 327 11.84 3.73 -1.40
C GLU A 327 12.34 2.27 -1.51
N ASN A 328 13.56 2.02 -2.01
CA ASN A 328 14.16 0.68 -2.17
C ASN A 328 13.38 -0.29 -3.10
N HIS A 329 12.72 0.25 -4.12
CA HIS A 329 12.02 -0.51 -5.17
C HIS A 329 12.96 -1.23 -6.13
N PHE A 330 14.14 -0.68 -6.38
CA PHE A 330 15.13 -1.23 -7.29
C PHE A 330 16.32 -1.82 -6.54
N TRP A 331 16.90 -2.87 -7.10
CA TRP A 331 18.10 -3.51 -6.54
C TRP A 331 19.12 -3.70 -7.65
N THR A 332 20.38 -3.41 -7.34
CA THR A 332 21.52 -3.67 -8.23
C THR A 332 22.29 -4.88 -7.73
N LEU A 333 22.53 -5.88 -8.60
CA LEU A 333 23.36 -7.04 -8.30
C LEU A 333 24.50 -7.18 -9.33
N LYS A 334 25.67 -7.64 -8.87
CA LYS A 334 26.72 -8.20 -9.73
C LYS A 334 26.46 -9.70 -9.99
N PRO A 335 27.10 -10.26 -11.03
CA PRO A 335 27.21 -11.71 -11.22
C PRO A 335 27.55 -12.48 -9.94
N GLY A 336 26.67 -13.40 -9.53
CA GLY A 336 26.85 -14.23 -8.35
C GLY A 336 26.46 -13.57 -7.01
N GLU A 337 26.14 -12.28 -7.00
CA GLU A 337 25.56 -11.64 -5.81
C GLU A 337 24.09 -12.06 -5.63
N SER A 338 23.61 -11.93 -4.40
CA SER A 338 22.22 -12.21 -4.03
C SER A 338 21.70 -11.12 -3.10
N TRP A 339 20.42 -10.80 -3.24
CA TRP A 339 19.67 -9.93 -2.34
C TRP A 339 18.73 -10.79 -1.51
N SER A 340 18.69 -10.57 -0.19
CA SER A 340 17.84 -11.32 0.74
C SER A 340 17.00 -10.38 1.59
N PHE A 341 15.77 -10.78 1.89
CA PHE A 341 14.82 -10.03 2.72
C PHE A 341 13.85 -10.98 3.43
N THR A 342 13.24 -10.53 4.53
CA THR A 342 12.17 -11.28 5.21
C THR A 342 10.81 -10.84 4.67
N ARG A 343 10.08 -11.78 4.08
CA ARG A 343 8.64 -11.69 3.80
C ARG A 343 7.90 -12.21 5.03
N GLN A 344 6.82 -11.55 5.42
CA GLN A 344 5.79 -12.18 6.27
C GLN A 344 4.74 -12.76 5.34
N VAL A 345 4.35 -14.01 5.56
CA VAL A 345 3.14 -14.58 4.94
C VAL A 345 2.04 -14.49 5.97
N ASP A 346 1.02 -13.67 5.72
CA ASP A 346 -0.15 -13.46 6.56
C ASP A 346 -1.45 -14.04 5.97
N GLU A 347 -1.47 -14.31 4.67
CA GLU A 347 -2.57 -15.00 3.97
C GLU A 347 -2.64 -16.49 4.35
N PHE A 348 -3.60 -16.86 5.20
CA PHE A 348 -3.87 -18.24 5.64
C PHE A 348 -5.37 -18.61 5.50
N PRO A 349 -5.71 -19.91 5.42
CA PRO A 349 -7.10 -20.34 5.54
C PRO A 349 -7.72 -19.93 6.87
N LYS A 350 -8.94 -19.37 6.83
CA LYS A 350 -9.71 -19.00 8.04
C LYS A 350 -10.02 -20.18 8.96
N ASP A 351 -9.92 -21.41 8.45
CA ASP A 351 -10.10 -22.68 9.15
C ASP A 351 -8.77 -23.42 9.42
N ALA A 352 -7.63 -22.72 9.34
CA ALA A 352 -6.32 -23.29 9.66
C ALA A 352 -6.16 -23.50 11.18
N ALA A 353 -5.79 -24.72 11.58
CA ALA A 353 -5.75 -25.14 12.98
C ALA A 353 -4.41 -25.80 13.36
N PRO A 354 -4.06 -25.84 14.65
CA PRO A 354 -2.91 -26.62 15.14
C PRO A 354 -2.93 -28.06 14.62
N GLY A 355 -1.81 -28.51 14.07
CA GLY A 355 -1.66 -29.79 13.36
C GLY A 355 -1.76 -29.70 11.83
N ASP A 356 -2.32 -28.62 11.27
CA ASP A 356 -2.31 -28.38 9.82
C ASP A 356 -0.88 -28.28 9.28
N LYS A 357 -0.69 -28.78 8.06
CA LYS A 357 0.59 -28.70 7.35
C LYS A 357 0.44 -27.87 6.10
N PHE A 358 1.36 -26.93 5.95
CA PHE A 358 1.43 -26.00 4.84
C PHE A 358 2.75 -26.16 4.09
N ARG A 359 2.69 -25.92 2.78
CA ARG A 359 3.84 -25.82 1.89
C ARG A 359 3.78 -24.46 1.22
N TYR A 360 4.90 -23.75 1.19
CA TYR A 360 5.01 -22.44 0.54
C TYR A 360 6.13 -22.47 -0.50
N LEU A 361 5.91 -21.86 -1.67
CA LEU A 361 6.95 -21.66 -2.69
C LEU A 361 6.70 -20.41 -3.53
N PHE A 362 7.76 -19.87 -4.11
CA PHE A 362 7.66 -19.03 -5.31
C PHE A 362 7.38 -19.93 -6.51
N LYS A 363 6.23 -19.78 -7.17
CA LYS A 363 5.87 -20.50 -8.40
C LYS A 363 6.72 -20.07 -9.60
N GLY A 364 7.36 -18.90 -9.52
CA GLY A 364 7.98 -18.23 -10.66
C GLY A 364 7.15 -17.02 -11.11
N ALA A 365 7.80 -16.09 -11.79
CA ALA A 365 7.19 -14.88 -12.34
C ALA A 365 8.04 -14.30 -13.48
N THR A 366 7.52 -13.27 -14.16
CA THR A 366 8.30 -12.46 -15.13
C THR A 366 8.65 -11.09 -14.56
N LEU A 367 9.91 -10.66 -14.69
CA LEU A 367 10.28 -9.28 -14.31
C LEU A 367 9.62 -8.28 -15.27
N ASP A 368 8.93 -7.31 -14.67
CA ASP A 368 8.31 -6.17 -15.34
C ASP A 368 9.36 -5.16 -15.83
N TRP A 369 10.42 -4.92 -15.05
CA TRP A 369 11.51 -4.02 -15.45
C TRP A 369 12.90 -4.47 -14.97
N TRP A 370 13.88 -4.36 -15.87
CA TRP A 370 15.31 -4.49 -15.58
C TRP A 370 16.15 -3.71 -16.61
N ASN A 371 17.37 -3.30 -16.24
CA ASN A 371 18.35 -2.72 -17.18
C ASN A 371 19.81 -3.00 -16.75
N TRP A 372 20.74 -2.96 -17.71
CA TRP A 372 22.18 -3.10 -17.44
C TRP A 372 22.77 -1.82 -16.88
N GLY A 373 23.42 -1.91 -15.72
CA GLY A 373 24.00 -0.76 -15.03
C GLY A 373 23.90 -0.91 -13.51
N ASN A 374 24.15 0.23 -12.84
CA ASN A 374 23.91 0.44 -11.42
C ASN A 374 23.11 1.75 -11.24
N PHE A 375 22.83 2.13 -9.99
CA PHE A 375 22.08 3.33 -9.69
C PHE A 375 22.66 4.64 -10.30
N GLU A 376 23.98 4.83 -10.33
CA GLU A 376 24.61 6.00 -11.01
C GLU A 376 24.41 5.95 -12.54
N THR A 377 24.40 4.75 -13.13
CA THR A 377 24.07 4.52 -14.55
C THR A 377 22.60 4.87 -14.86
N HIS A 378 21.75 4.94 -13.84
CA HIS A 378 20.30 5.11 -13.94
C HIS A 378 19.76 6.33 -13.17
N LYS A 379 20.62 7.27 -12.77
CA LYS A 379 20.23 8.49 -12.03
C LYS A 379 19.20 9.38 -12.73
N ASP A 380 19.23 9.39 -14.06
CA ASP A 380 18.28 10.11 -14.92
C ASP A 380 17.19 9.18 -15.49
N THR A 381 17.16 7.91 -15.07
CA THR A 381 16.15 6.93 -15.51
C THR A 381 14.93 6.99 -14.60
N VAL A 382 13.80 7.36 -15.19
CA VAL A 382 12.47 7.32 -14.56
C VAL A 382 11.66 6.20 -15.19
N VAL A 383 10.86 5.51 -14.38
CA VAL A 383 9.85 4.55 -14.81
C VAL A 383 8.52 4.89 -14.16
N TRP A 384 7.40 4.53 -14.80
CA TRP A 384 6.06 4.83 -14.31
C TRP A 384 5.36 3.56 -13.84
N VAL A 385 4.80 3.60 -12.63
CA VAL A 385 4.03 2.53 -11.98
C VAL A 385 2.61 3.03 -11.65
N PRO A 386 1.59 2.15 -11.49
CA PRO A 386 0.30 2.57 -10.95
C PRO A 386 0.49 3.06 -9.51
N GLY A 387 0.09 4.31 -9.23
CA GLY A 387 0.79 5.14 -8.27
C GLY A 387 0.81 4.66 -6.82
N TRP A 388 -0.29 4.07 -6.37
CA TRP A 388 -0.47 3.61 -4.99
C TRP A 388 -0.37 2.08 -4.83
N LEU A 389 -0.38 1.34 -5.97
CA LEU A 389 0.08 -0.06 -6.00
C LEU A 389 1.60 -0.19 -5.89
N GLN A 390 2.32 0.83 -6.37
CA GLN A 390 3.76 0.75 -6.69
C GLN A 390 4.05 -0.49 -7.57
N GLY A 391 3.11 -0.73 -8.49
CA GLY A 391 2.92 -2.00 -9.19
C GLY A 391 3.92 -2.26 -10.31
N LYS A 392 3.61 -3.23 -11.17
CA LYS A 392 4.39 -3.50 -12.38
C LYS A 392 4.55 -2.21 -13.21
N VAL A 393 5.78 -1.97 -13.68
CA VAL A 393 6.11 -0.83 -14.52
C VAL A 393 5.24 -0.81 -15.78
N GLN A 394 4.47 0.27 -15.92
CA GLN A 394 3.61 0.53 -17.07
C GLN A 394 4.36 1.25 -18.18
N ASP A 395 5.34 2.10 -17.86
CA ASP A 395 6.20 2.75 -18.86
C ASP A 395 7.69 2.77 -18.41
N PRO A 396 8.65 2.33 -19.25
CA PRO A 396 8.53 1.97 -20.67
C PRO A 396 7.80 0.63 -20.92
N LYS A 397 6.70 0.66 -21.69
CA LYS A 397 5.89 -0.53 -22.01
C LYS A 397 6.72 -1.68 -22.55
N GLY A 398 6.40 -2.90 -22.12
CA GLY A 398 7.12 -4.12 -22.53
C GLY A 398 8.61 -4.08 -22.18
N ASN A 399 8.97 -3.53 -21.02
CA ASN A 399 10.34 -3.33 -20.56
C ASN A 399 11.24 -2.62 -21.61
N GLY A 400 10.67 -1.67 -22.37
CA GLY A 400 11.35 -0.95 -23.44
C GLY A 400 11.94 -1.86 -24.54
N GLY A 401 11.34 -3.03 -24.80
CA GLY A 401 11.79 -3.99 -25.80
C GLY A 401 12.98 -4.86 -25.38
N ARG A 402 13.41 -4.82 -24.11
CA ARG A 402 14.44 -5.71 -23.58
C ARG A 402 13.90 -7.14 -23.41
N PRO A 403 14.74 -8.20 -23.51
CA PRO A 403 14.32 -9.58 -23.30
C PRO A 403 13.56 -9.80 -21.98
N VAL A 404 12.47 -10.57 -22.05
CA VAL A 404 11.68 -10.95 -20.87
C VAL A 404 12.51 -11.86 -19.97
N VAL A 405 12.75 -11.41 -18.73
CA VAL A 405 13.41 -12.25 -17.72
C VAL A 405 12.36 -13.10 -17.02
N VAL A 406 12.45 -14.41 -17.25
CA VAL A 406 11.63 -15.42 -16.59
C VAL A 406 12.37 -15.92 -15.36
N VAL A 407 11.83 -15.65 -14.18
CA VAL A 407 12.34 -16.16 -12.91
C VAL A 407 11.62 -17.48 -12.61
N PRO A 408 12.32 -18.63 -12.59
CA PRO A 408 11.68 -19.92 -12.34
C PRO A 408 11.30 -20.09 -10.87
N ALA A 409 10.55 -21.15 -10.60
CA ALA A 409 10.13 -21.54 -9.25
C ALA A 409 11.31 -21.74 -8.28
N SER A 410 11.06 -21.47 -7.00
CA SER A 410 12.02 -21.73 -5.91
C SER A 410 11.98 -23.19 -5.44
N ASN A 411 12.83 -23.53 -4.46
CA ASN A 411 12.51 -24.62 -3.55
C ASN A 411 11.20 -24.33 -2.80
N ALA A 412 10.56 -25.37 -2.25
CA ALA A 412 9.50 -25.18 -1.27
C ALA A 412 10.07 -25.16 0.15
N VAL A 413 9.32 -24.54 1.08
CA VAL A 413 9.39 -24.83 2.51
C VAL A 413 8.12 -25.56 2.92
N GLU A 414 8.21 -26.39 3.97
CA GLU A 414 7.06 -27.06 4.58
C GLU A 414 7.07 -26.79 6.09
N PHE A 415 5.90 -26.46 6.64
CA PHE A 415 5.74 -26.15 8.06
C PHE A 415 4.41 -26.67 8.62
N THR A 416 4.37 -26.84 9.95
CA THR A 416 3.17 -27.30 10.68
C THR A 416 2.69 -26.20 11.63
N LEU A 417 1.39 -25.94 11.72
CA LEU A 417 0.84 -25.09 12.78
C LEU A 417 0.90 -25.83 14.12
N VAL A 418 1.28 -25.15 15.18
CA VAL A 418 1.32 -25.70 16.55
C VAL A 418 0.69 -24.69 17.51
N ASP A 419 0.21 -25.16 18.67
CA ASP A 419 -0.34 -24.29 19.71
C ASP A 419 0.73 -23.31 20.23
#